data_AF-A0A7J4QSP5-F1
#
_entry.id   AF-A0A7J4QSP5-F1
#
_cell.length_a   1.000
_cell.length_b   1.000
_cell.length_c   1.000
_cell.angle_alpha   90.00
_cell.angle_beta   90.00
_cell.angle_gamma   90.00
#
_symmetry.space_group_name_H-M   'P 1'
#
loop_
_entity.id
_entity.type
_entity.pdbx_description
1 polymer ?
#
loop_
_entity_poly.entity_id
_entity_poly.type
_entity_poly.pdbx_seq_one_letter_code
_entity_poly.pdbx_strand_id
1 'polypeptide(L)'
;MPGHDDEYRDLVSLFSHEYLHQWNVKRLRPRSFLDYDLQTEGHSDLLWWFEGGTSWLGDMLCVRSGAWSEEDWRKDFLRKMKRHTGRHGMNYESLTESSHDAWIHLYRGHAFSRETQISYYLEGELTIMELDMELRKRSKGLHGICDLMALLCQRHGLECEPTMRLGITHSDIRKALTSMKGGRRLGTMLDDMVNRKQAPDMERTMAYFGLKLEPEHASKEGEVKSGWLGLNLSNKAGKVVMSTHMTGSPLRAVMMPGDEVVAINGVRTSTMKTLQTALKGKIGQEVEITFTHEGMLRTCSIELPEAPKHKVKLAGKGNKNWQSYIASRQDK
;
A
#
# COMPACT_ATOMS: atom_id res chain seq x y z
N MET A 1 -22.42 -5.52 11.17
CA MET A 1 -22.95 -6.78 11.73
C MET A 1 -22.38 -6.93 13.12
N PRO A 2 -23.17 -7.23 14.17
CA PRO A 2 -22.64 -7.32 15.53
C PRO A 2 -21.42 -8.25 15.59
N GLY A 3 -20.26 -7.71 15.98
CA GLY A 3 -19.01 -8.48 16.08
C GLY A 3 -18.15 -8.56 14.82
N HIS A 4 -18.57 -7.99 13.69
CA HIS A 4 -17.87 -8.04 12.39
C HIS A 4 -17.73 -6.64 11.76
N ASP A 5 -17.31 -5.67 12.56
CA ASP A 5 -17.23 -4.28 12.12
C ASP A 5 -16.12 -4.06 11.07
N ASP A 6 -15.01 -4.80 11.18
CA ASP A 6 -13.91 -4.73 10.20
C ASP A 6 -14.32 -5.30 8.85
N GLU A 7 -14.97 -6.45 8.82
CA GLU A 7 -15.44 -7.09 7.59
C GLU A 7 -16.54 -6.27 6.92
N TYR A 8 -17.41 -5.65 7.70
CA TYR A 8 -18.40 -4.72 7.16
C TYR A 8 -17.74 -3.47 6.55
N ARG A 9 -16.72 -2.89 7.20
CA ARG A 9 -15.95 -1.78 6.64
C ARG A 9 -15.28 -2.17 5.32
N ASP A 10 -14.64 -3.34 5.27
CA ASP A 10 -13.98 -3.86 4.08
C ASP A 10 -15.00 -4.06 2.94
N LEU A 11 -16.20 -4.56 3.24
CA LEU A 11 -17.29 -4.71 2.27
C LEU A 11 -17.77 -3.36 1.71
N VAL A 12 -17.90 -2.33 2.57
CA VAL A 12 -18.30 -0.98 2.15
C VAL A 12 -17.24 -0.34 1.24
N SER A 13 -15.95 -0.48 1.57
CA SER A 13 -14.86 -0.01 0.69
C SER A 13 -14.86 -0.75 -0.64
N LEU A 14 -15.06 -2.07 -0.64
CA LEU A 14 -15.19 -2.86 -1.87
C LEU A 14 -16.33 -2.35 -2.75
N PHE A 15 -17.53 -2.13 -2.19
CA PHE A 15 -18.64 -1.58 -2.96
C PHE A 15 -18.35 -0.17 -3.50
N SER A 16 -17.69 0.68 -2.73
CA SER A 16 -17.27 2.01 -3.19
C SER A 16 -16.27 1.93 -4.35
N HIS A 17 -15.29 1.04 -4.25
CA HIS A 17 -14.29 0.76 -5.28
C HIS A 17 -14.95 0.28 -6.58
N GLU A 18 -15.79 -0.74 -6.51
CA GLU A 18 -16.53 -1.27 -7.67
C GLU A 18 -17.54 -0.27 -8.24
N TYR A 19 -18.16 0.55 -7.38
CA TYR A 19 -19.06 1.61 -7.85
C TYR A 19 -18.30 2.66 -8.66
N LEU A 20 -17.12 3.06 -8.21
CA LEU A 20 -16.26 4.01 -8.94
C LEU A 20 -15.73 3.41 -10.25
N HIS A 21 -15.55 2.08 -10.33
CA HIS A 21 -15.16 1.40 -11.56
C HIS A 21 -16.14 1.63 -12.73
N GLN A 22 -17.40 1.98 -12.47
CA GLN A 22 -18.34 2.36 -13.53
C GLN A 22 -17.84 3.54 -14.38
N TRP A 23 -17.03 4.44 -13.81
CA TRP A 23 -16.33 5.49 -14.54
C TRP A 23 -14.88 5.08 -14.84
N ASN A 24 -14.17 4.50 -13.87
CA ASN A 24 -12.75 4.18 -13.94
C ASN A 24 -12.51 2.70 -13.59
N VAL A 25 -12.76 1.70 -14.43
CA VAL A 25 -12.19 1.60 -15.77
C VAL A 25 -13.21 1.32 -16.87
N LYS A 26 -14.52 1.29 -16.57
CA LYS A 26 -15.51 0.84 -17.57
C LYS A 26 -15.80 1.89 -18.66
N ARG A 27 -15.90 3.17 -18.30
CA ARG A 27 -16.08 4.27 -19.25
C ARG A 27 -14.73 4.83 -19.71
N LEU A 28 -13.99 5.43 -18.78
CA LEU A 28 -12.60 5.78 -18.97
C LEU A 28 -11.77 4.50 -18.89
N ARG A 29 -10.93 4.21 -19.89
CA ARG A 29 -10.10 2.99 -19.90
C ARG A 29 -8.73 3.23 -20.54
N PRO A 30 -7.71 2.39 -20.27
CA PRO A 30 -6.46 2.44 -21.03
C PRO A 30 -6.74 2.30 -22.51
N ARG A 31 -5.99 3.02 -23.35
CA ARG A 31 -6.11 2.87 -24.82
C ARG A 31 -5.81 1.45 -25.29
N SER A 32 -4.93 0.72 -24.59
CA SER A 32 -4.65 -0.69 -24.88
C SER A 32 -5.84 -1.63 -24.64
N PHE A 33 -6.88 -1.17 -23.93
CA PHE A 33 -8.06 -1.96 -23.54
C PHE A 33 -9.34 -1.52 -24.29
N LEU A 34 -9.19 -0.96 -25.50
CA LEU A 34 -10.33 -0.67 -26.37
C LEU A 34 -10.73 -1.89 -27.18
N ASP A 35 -9.75 -2.52 -27.83
CA ASP A 35 -9.90 -3.69 -28.68
C ASP A 35 -9.26 -4.89 -27.97
N TYR A 36 -10.03 -5.53 -27.08
CA TYR A 36 -9.53 -6.67 -26.33
C TYR A 36 -9.28 -7.87 -27.24
N ASP A 37 -8.03 -8.32 -27.32
CA ASP A 37 -7.72 -9.69 -27.71
C ASP A 37 -7.74 -10.57 -26.45
N LEU A 38 -8.78 -11.38 -26.29
CA LEU A 38 -8.94 -12.27 -25.14
C LEU A 38 -8.14 -13.57 -25.26
N GLN A 39 -7.35 -13.74 -26.33
CA GLN A 39 -6.48 -14.92 -26.52
C GLN A 39 -5.05 -14.70 -26.02
N THR A 40 -4.66 -13.45 -25.74
CA THR A 40 -3.30 -13.09 -25.29
C THR A 40 -3.35 -12.12 -24.10
N GLU A 41 -2.24 -11.98 -23.39
CA GLU A 41 -2.09 -11.01 -22.31
C GLU A 41 -2.19 -9.56 -22.84
N GLY A 42 -3.19 -8.82 -22.36
CA GLY A 42 -3.34 -7.39 -22.63
C GLY A 42 -2.59 -6.56 -21.60
N HIS A 43 -1.47 -5.94 -21.99
CA HIS A 43 -0.66 -5.13 -21.07
C HIS A 43 -1.13 -3.66 -20.97
N SER A 44 -0.95 -3.07 -19.80
CA SER A 44 -1.23 -1.65 -19.55
C SER A 44 -0.37 -1.09 -18.43
N ASP A 45 0.34 0.00 -18.70
CA ASP A 45 1.18 0.68 -17.70
C ASP A 45 0.37 1.62 -16.79
N LEU A 46 -0.98 1.55 -16.84
CA LEU A 46 -1.89 2.51 -16.20
C LEU A 46 -2.72 1.94 -15.05
N LEU A 47 -2.50 0.69 -14.62
CA LEU A 47 -3.26 0.12 -13.51
C LEU A 47 -3.04 0.88 -12.19
N TRP A 48 -1.90 1.54 -11.99
CA TRP A 48 -1.72 2.47 -10.86
C TRP A 48 -2.78 3.59 -10.82
N TRP A 49 -3.28 4.03 -11.97
CA TRP A 49 -4.37 5.01 -12.07
C TRP A 49 -5.74 4.33 -11.96
N PHE A 50 -5.95 3.26 -12.73
CA PHE A 50 -7.26 2.59 -12.82
C PHE A 50 -7.64 1.80 -11.57
N GLU A 51 -6.66 1.35 -10.81
CA GLU A 51 -6.84 0.56 -9.60
C GLU A 51 -6.38 1.35 -8.37
N GLY A 52 -5.15 1.85 -8.35
CA GLY A 52 -4.66 2.68 -7.24
C GLY A 52 -5.41 4.01 -7.09
N GLY A 53 -5.71 4.68 -8.21
CA GLY A 53 -6.55 5.88 -8.21
C GLY A 53 -7.99 5.59 -7.76
N THR A 54 -8.52 4.42 -8.12
CA THR A 54 -9.84 3.97 -7.66
C THR A 54 -9.83 3.66 -6.16
N SER A 55 -8.78 3.02 -5.64
CA SER A 55 -8.63 2.76 -4.21
C SER A 55 -8.63 4.04 -3.39
N TRP A 56 -7.86 5.07 -3.79
CA TRP A 56 -7.85 6.35 -3.07
C TRP A 56 -9.22 7.05 -3.09
N LEU A 57 -9.80 7.16 -4.29
CA LEU A 57 -11.05 7.89 -4.48
C LEU A 57 -12.24 7.14 -3.86
N GLY A 58 -12.23 5.81 -3.90
CA GLY A 58 -13.23 4.93 -3.30
C GLY A 58 -13.25 5.05 -1.77
N ASP A 59 -12.08 5.01 -1.13
CA ASP A 59 -11.96 5.24 0.31
C ASP A 59 -12.47 6.63 0.72
N MET A 60 -12.10 7.66 -0.04
CA MET A 60 -12.56 9.03 0.23
C MET A 60 -14.04 9.23 -0.05
N LEU A 61 -14.62 8.44 -0.95
CA LEU A 61 -16.06 8.40 -1.16
C LEU A 61 -16.77 7.79 0.06
N CYS A 62 -16.23 6.73 0.68
CA CYS A 62 -16.77 6.18 1.94
C CYS A 62 -16.80 7.23 3.05
N VAL A 63 -15.70 7.98 3.24
CA VAL A 63 -15.63 9.02 4.27
C VAL A 63 -16.62 10.16 3.98
N ARG A 64 -16.62 10.68 2.75
CA ARG A 64 -17.43 11.87 2.39
C ARG A 64 -18.92 11.57 2.22
N SER A 65 -19.28 10.31 2.04
CA SER A 65 -20.68 9.87 2.08
C SER A 65 -21.16 9.58 3.50
N GLY A 66 -20.30 9.70 4.52
CA GLY A 66 -20.66 9.36 5.90
C GLY A 66 -20.75 7.86 6.18
N ALA A 67 -20.48 7.00 5.18
CA ALA A 67 -20.46 5.55 5.37
C ALA A 67 -19.29 5.11 6.27
N TRP A 68 -18.17 5.84 6.22
CA TRP A 68 -17.04 5.73 7.14
C TRP A 68 -16.90 6.99 7.97
N SER A 69 -16.57 6.84 9.25
CA SER A 69 -16.04 7.93 10.05
C SER A 69 -14.57 8.20 9.70
N GLU A 70 -14.03 9.34 10.12
CA GLU A 70 -12.58 9.59 10.03
C GLU A 70 -11.77 8.52 10.78
N GLU A 71 -12.29 8.00 11.89
CA GLU A 71 -11.62 6.95 12.67
C GLU A 71 -11.53 5.64 11.88
N ASP A 72 -12.59 5.28 11.15
CA ASP A 72 -12.59 4.10 10.29
C ASP A 72 -11.53 4.21 9.19
N TRP A 73 -11.45 5.36 8.52
CA TRP A 73 -10.39 5.60 7.53
C TRP A 73 -8.99 5.54 8.14
N ARG A 74 -8.79 6.09 9.36
CA ARG A 74 -7.49 6.03 10.04
C ARG A 74 -7.07 4.60 10.39
N LYS A 75 -8.01 3.72 10.73
CA LYS A 75 -7.76 2.28 10.95
C LYS A 75 -7.31 1.59 9.67
N ASP A 76 -7.99 1.88 8.56
CA ASP A 76 -7.60 1.34 7.26
C ASP A 76 -6.23 1.87 6.79
N PHE A 77 -6.01 3.19 6.89
CA PHE A 77 -4.73 3.82 6.56
C PHE A 77 -3.57 3.23 7.38
N LEU A 78 -3.76 2.99 8.68
CA LEU A 78 -2.78 2.30 9.52
C LEU A 78 -2.43 0.91 8.97
N ARG A 79 -3.44 0.13 8.58
CA ARG A 79 -3.27 -1.20 7.98
C ARG A 79 -2.54 -1.13 6.64
N LYS A 80 -2.84 -0.13 5.80
CA LYS A 80 -2.12 0.16 4.54
C LYS A 80 -0.66 0.52 4.77
N MET A 81 -0.38 1.45 5.69
CA MET A 81 0.99 1.86 6.03
C MET A 81 1.83 0.74 6.63
N LYS A 82 1.24 -0.15 7.44
CA LYS A 82 1.92 -1.38 7.91
C LYS A 82 2.35 -2.28 6.76
N ARG A 83 1.47 -2.50 5.77
CA ARG A 83 1.80 -3.31 4.59
C ARG A 83 2.86 -2.66 3.73
N HIS A 84 2.77 -1.34 3.52
CA HIS A 84 3.74 -0.55 2.74
C HIS A 84 5.13 -0.62 3.38
N THR A 85 5.24 -0.24 4.66
CA THR A 85 6.53 -0.14 5.36
C THR A 85 7.17 -1.48 5.69
N GLY A 86 6.37 -2.55 5.82
CA GLY A 86 6.89 -3.91 6.03
C GLY A 86 7.48 -4.58 4.79
N ARG A 87 7.41 -3.94 3.62
CA ARG A 87 7.89 -4.44 2.32
C ARG A 87 8.96 -3.51 1.74
N HIS A 88 9.66 -3.99 0.70
CA HIS A 88 10.68 -3.20 0.00
C HIS A 88 10.59 -3.30 -1.51
N GLY A 89 9.49 -3.85 -2.05
CA GLY A 89 9.28 -3.96 -3.49
C GLY A 89 9.42 -2.62 -4.22
N MET A 90 9.08 -1.50 -3.57
CA MET A 90 9.23 -0.16 -4.16
C MET A 90 10.68 0.18 -4.51
N ASN A 91 11.69 -0.50 -3.98
CA ASN A 91 13.09 -0.30 -4.38
C ASN A 91 13.48 -1.08 -5.66
N TYR A 92 12.60 -1.97 -6.15
CA TYR A 92 12.88 -2.93 -7.21
C TYR A 92 11.88 -2.88 -8.37
N GLU A 93 10.64 -2.46 -8.12
CA GLU A 93 9.57 -2.36 -9.12
C GLU A 93 8.90 -0.98 -9.04
N SER A 94 8.69 -0.34 -10.19
CA SER A 94 7.92 0.91 -10.32
C SER A 94 6.43 0.64 -10.46
N LEU A 95 5.60 1.69 -10.37
CA LEU A 95 4.16 1.57 -10.59
C LEU A 95 3.81 1.20 -12.04
N THR A 96 4.57 1.73 -13.00
CA THR A 96 4.40 1.39 -14.41
C THR A 96 4.80 -0.04 -14.70
N GLU A 97 5.93 -0.53 -14.15
CA GLU A 97 6.35 -1.93 -14.24
C GLU A 97 5.31 -2.86 -13.59
N SER A 98 4.88 -2.57 -12.36
CA SER A 98 3.87 -3.37 -11.66
C SER A 98 2.53 -3.44 -12.41
N SER A 99 2.13 -2.33 -13.05
CA SER A 99 0.93 -2.29 -13.90
C SER A 99 1.11 -3.14 -15.16
N HIS A 100 2.26 -3.03 -15.82
CA HIS A 100 2.58 -3.78 -17.03
C HIS A 100 2.61 -5.29 -16.77
N ASP A 101 3.30 -5.71 -15.70
CA ASP A 101 3.56 -7.10 -15.36
C ASP A 101 2.46 -7.74 -14.52
N ALA A 102 1.27 -7.11 -14.43
CA ALA A 102 0.16 -7.57 -13.60
C ALA A 102 -0.18 -9.05 -13.81
N TRP A 103 -0.21 -9.50 -15.07
CA TRP A 103 -0.47 -10.89 -15.49
C TRP A 103 0.45 -11.92 -14.84
N ILE A 104 1.66 -11.51 -14.45
CA ILE A 104 2.68 -12.37 -13.85
C ILE A 104 2.82 -12.05 -12.37
N HIS A 105 3.25 -10.84 -12.02
CA HIS A 105 3.73 -10.51 -10.67
C HIS A 105 2.61 -10.49 -9.63
N LEU A 106 1.45 -9.90 -9.95
CA LEU A 106 0.35 -9.81 -8.99
C LEU A 106 -0.53 -11.07 -9.01
N TYR A 107 -0.88 -11.58 -10.20
CA TYR A 107 -1.78 -12.73 -10.32
C TYR A 107 -1.11 -14.09 -10.10
N ARG A 108 0.23 -14.17 -10.15
CA ARG A 108 1.01 -15.41 -9.91
C ARG A 108 2.13 -15.20 -8.89
N GLY A 109 1.79 -14.60 -7.75
CA GLY A 109 2.75 -14.36 -6.67
C GLY A 109 3.40 -15.64 -6.11
N HIS A 110 4.64 -15.51 -5.66
CA HIS A 110 5.40 -16.55 -4.97
C HIS A 110 6.01 -16.00 -3.67
N ALA A 111 6.73 -16.83 -2.92
CA ALA A 111 7.20 -16.46 -1.59
C ALA A 111 8.23 -15.31 -1.55
N PHE A 112 8.87 -14.98 -2.68
CA PHE A 112 9.79 -13.84 -2.79
C PHE A 112 9.17 -12.61 -3.47
N SER A 113 7.93 -12.71 -3.95
CA SER A 113 7.22 -11.60 -4.58
C SER A 113 7.21 -10.36 -3.68
N ARG A 114 7.00 -10.51 -2.38
CA ARG A 114 6.91 -9.37 -1.43
C ARG A 114 8.23 -8.59 -1.27
N GLU A 115 9.34 -9.17 -1.69
CA GLU A 115 10.66 -8.55 -1.61
C GLU A 115 10.96 -7.72 -2.88
N THR A 116 10.41 -8.11 -4.02
CA THR A 116 10.80 -7.57 -5.33
C THR A 116 9.65 -6.87 -6.06
N GLN A 117 8.41 -7.10 -5.64
CA GLN A 117 7.21 -6.61 -6.31
C GLN A 117 6.37 -5.74 -5.38
N ILE A 118 5.60 -4.86 -6.00
CA ILE A 118 4.67 -3.95 -5.35
C ILE A 118 3.24 -4.28 -5.76
N SER A 119 2.30 -3.65 -5.08
CA SER A 119 0.90 -3.66 -5.51
C SER A 119 0.58 -2.29 -6.11
N TYR A 120 0.26 -2.25 -7.40
CA TYR A 120 -0.23 -1.04 -8.05
C TYR A 120 -1.57 -0.54 -7.46
N TYR A 121 -2.26 -1.34 -6.62
CA TYR A 121 -3.34 -0.86 -5.77
C TYR A 121 -2.80 -0.04 -4.60
N LEU A 122 -2.03 -0.66 -3.70
CA LEU A 122 -1.57 -0.02 -2.46
C LEU A 122 -0.60 1.14 -2.74
N GLU A 123 0.44 0.89 -3.54
CA GLU A 123 1.45 1.91 -3.83
C GLU A 123 0.90 2.96 -4.80
N GLY A 124 0.00 2.55 -5.69
CA GLY A 124 -0.73 3.47 -6.56
C GLY A 124 -1.62 4.40 -5.74
N GLU A 125 -2.37 3.88 -4.77
CA GLU A 125 -3.19 4.68 -3.86
C GLU A 125 -2.35 5.71 -3.09
N LEU A 126 -1.26 5.29 -2.45
CA LEU A 126 -0.38 6.20 -1.70
C LEU A 126 0.26 7.26 -2.60
N THR A 127 0.64 6.89 -3.83
CA THR A 127 1.17 7.84 -4.82
C THR A 127 0.11 8.83 -5.29
N ILE A 128 -1.13 8.37 -5.49
CA ILE A 128 -2.27 9.22 -5.83
C ILE A 128 -2.59 10.18 -4.68
N MET A 129 -2.48 9.74 -3.41
CA MET A 129 -2.60 10.62 -2.24
C MET A 129 -1.57 11.74 -2.26
N GLU A 130 -0.29 11.43 -2.56
CA GLU A 130 0.77 12.43 -2.68
C GLU A 130 0.48 13.42 -3.82
N LEU A 131 0.03 12.91 -4.98
CA LEU A 131 -0.34 13.75 -6.12
C LEU A 131 -1.55 14.67 -5.81
N ASP A 132 -2.56 14.16 -5.09
CA ASP A 132 -3.72 14.94 -4.62
C ASP A 132 -3.28 16.08 -3.70
N MET A 133 -2.39 15.77 -2.74
CA MET A 133 -1.80 16.76 -1.86
C MET A 133 -1.06 17.85 -2.64
N GLU A 134 -0.20 17.48 -3.59
CA GLU A 134 0.58 18.45 -4.36
C GLU A 134 -0.29 19.35 -5.25
N LEU A 135 -1.29 18.76 -5.92
CA LEU A 135 -2.23 19.53 -6.74
C LEU A 135 -3.05 20.50 -5.88
N ARG A 136 -3.52 20.06 -4.70
CA ARG A 136 -4.24 20.92 -3.74
C ARG A 136 -3.36 22.04 -3.22
N LYS A 137 -2.14 21.72 -2.79
CA LYS A 137 -1.19 22.71 -2.28
C LYS A 137 -0.93 23.80 -3.32
N ARG A 138 -0.69 23.42 -4.58
CA ARG A 138 -0.34 24.36 -5.66
C ARG A 138 -1.54 25.12 -6.22
N SER A 139 -2.73 24.52 -6.16
CA SER A 139 -3.98 25.16 -6.57
C SER A 139 -4.62 26.01 -5.45
N LYS A 140 -4.02 26.03 -4.26
CA LYS A 140 -4.59 26.64 -3.02
C LYS A 140 -5.95 26.03 -2.66
N GLY A 141 -6.06 24.71 -2.79
CA GLY A 141 -7.24 23.92 -2.46
C GLY A 141 -8.33 23.90 -3.55
N LEU A 142 -8.13 24.59 -4.68
CA LEU A 142 -9.14 24.67 -5.74
C LEU A 142 -9.32 23.35 -6.50
N HIS A 143 -8.25 22.59 -6.70
CA HIS A 143 -8.27 21.34 -7.45
C HIS A 143 -7.56 20.22 -6.68
N GLY A 144 -8.07 19.00 -6.84
CA GLY A 144 -7.44 17.75 -6.44
C GLY A 144 -7.68 16.63 -7.45
N ILE A 145 -7.41 15.39 -7.06
CA ILE A 145 -7.53 14.23 -7.96
C ILE A 145 -8.96 13.94 -8.39
N CYS A 146 -9.96 14.24 -7.56
CA CYS A 146 -11.36 14.13 -8.00
C CYS A 146 -11.65 14.99 -9.23
N ASP A 147 -11.09 16.21 -9.27
CA ASP A 147 -11.27 17.14 -10.40
C ASP A 147 -10.49 16.68 -11.63
N LEU A 148 -9.29 16.12 -11.44
CA LEU A 148 -8.51 15.52 -12.53
C LEU A 148 -9.24 14.32 -13.13
N MET A 149 -9.78 13.44 -12.29
CA MET A 149 -10.55 12.28 -12.70
C MET A 149 -11.82 12.69 -13.45
N ALA A 150 -12.55 13.69 -12.95
CA ALA A 150 -13.71 14.24 -13.63
C ALA A 150 -13.34 14.83 -15.01
N LEU A 151 -12.24 15.59 -15.10
CA LEU A 151 -11.75 16.15 -16.35
C LEU A 151 -11.35 15.08 -17.37
N LEU A 152 -10.71 14.00 -16.93
CA LEU A 152 -10.37 12.86 -17.78
C LEU A 152 -11.61 12.13 -18.28
N CYS A 153 -12.58 11.86 -17.39
CA CYS A 153 -13.86 11.29 -17.77
C CYS A 153 -14.61 12.17 -18.77
N GLN A 154 -14.65 13.48 -18.56
CA GLN A 154 -15.28 14.41 -19.48
C GLN A 154 -14.65 14.30 -20.87
N ARG A 155 -13.31 14.47 -20.96
CA ARG A 155 -12.59 14.51 -22.23
C ARG A 155 -12.51 13.19 -22.98
N HIS A 156 -12.50 12.06 -22.27
CA HIS A 156 -12.14 10.75 -22.86
C HIS A 156 -13.14 9.63 -22.58
N GLY A 157 -14.17 9.88 -21.76
CA GLY A 157 -15.18 8.88 -21.39
C GLY A 157 -16.63 9.28 -21.65
N LEU A 158 -16.93 10.58 -21.87
CA LEU A 158 -18.29 11.10 -22.04
C LEU A 158 -18.44 12.01 -23.28
N GLU A 159 -17.55 12.99 -23.47
CA GLU A 159 -17.60 13.97 -24.57
C GLU A 159 -16.62 13.59 -25.70
N CYS A 160 -16.82 12.41 -26.29
CA CYS A 160 -15.95 11.92 -27.35
C CYS A 160 -16.57 12.27 -28.71
N GLU A 161 -15.97 13.20 -29.46
CA GLU A 161 -16.26 13.35 -30.89
C GLU A 161 -16.04 12.00 -31.60
N PRO A 162 -16.83 11.61 -32.62
CA PRO A 162 -16.66 10.34 -33.34
C PRO A 162 -15.26 10.14 -33.95
N THR A 163 -14.50 11.23 -34.11
CA THR A 163 -13.13 11.25 -34.64
C THR A 163 -12.05 11.17 -33.55
N MET A 164 -12.39 11.29 -32.27
CA MET A 164 -11.43 11.15 -31.16
C MET A 164 -11.19 9.68 -30.83
N ARG A 165 -9.92 9.34 -30.60
CA ARG A 165 -9.54 8.03 -30.05
C ARG A 165 -10.00 7.95 -28.60
N LEU A 166 -10.94 7.05 -28.34
CA LEU A 166 -11.38 6.66 -26.99
C LEU A 166 -10.18 6.22 -26.13
N GLY A 167 -10.41 6.17 -24.82
CA GLY A 167 -9.40 5.73 -23.85
C GLY A 167 -8.20 6.67 -23.70
N ILE A 168 -7.40 6.41 -22.67
CA ILE A 168 -6.31 7.28 -22.26
C ILE A 168 -4.96 6.58 -22.27
N THR A 169 -3.93 7.40 -22.45
CA THR A 169 -2.52 7.06 -22.23
C THR A 169 -1.99 7.85 -21.03
N HIS A 170 -0.80 7.50 -20.55
CA HIS A 170 -0.09 8.30 -19.55
C HIS A 170 0.04 9.77 -19.96
N SER A 171 0.30 10.03 -21.25
CA SER A 171 0.38 11.40 -21.78
C SER A 171 -0.94 12.16 -21.64
N ASP A 172 -2.09 11.49 -21.68
CA ASP A 172 -3.40 12.15 -21.57
C ASP A 172 -3.65 12.56 -20.12
N ILE A 173 -3.30 11.71 -19.14
CA ILE A 173 -3.30 12.06 -17.70
C ILE A 173 -2.38 13.26 -17.45
N ARG A 174 -1.14 13.20 -17.97
CA ARG A 174 -0.16 14.29 -17.84
C ARG A 174 -0.65 15.61 -18.43
N LYS A 175 -1.27 15.58 -19.62
CA LYS A 175 -1.85 16.76 -20.28
C LYS A 175 -3.02 17.33 -19.48
N ALA A 176 -3.92 16.48 -18.99
CA ALA A 176 -5.04 16.91 -18.15
C ALA A 176 -4.53 17.58 -16.86
N LEU A 177 -3.63 16.92 -16.13
CA LEU A 177 -3.00 17.45 -14.92
C LEU A 177 -2.33 18.81 -15.16
N THR A 178 -1.50 18.91 -16.20
CA THR A 178 -0.76 20.15 -16.48
C THR A 178 -1.64 21.30 -16.99
N SER A 179 -2.84 21.01 -17.49
CA SER A 179 -3.83 22.03 -17.87
C SER A 179 -4.58 22.65 -16.69
N MET A 180 -4.56 22.00 -15.51
CA MET A 180 -5.27 22.49 -14.32
C MET A 180 -4.48 23.57 -13.58
N LYS A 181 -5.18 24.48 -12.89
CA LYS A 181 -4.54 25.48 -12.01
C LYS A 181 -3.73 24.75 -10.93
N GLY A 182 -2.47 25.12 -10.76
CA GLY A 182 -1.53 24.45 -9.85
C GLY A 182 -0.82 23.22 -10.45
N GLY A 183 -1.31 22.68 -11.57
CA GLY A 183 -0.77 21.47 -12.20
C GLY A 183 0.30 21.68 -13.26
N ARG A 184 0.49 22.90 -13.78
CA ARG A 184 1.45 23.23 -14.87
C ARG A 184 2.87 22.67 -14.68
N ARG A 185 3.34 22.55 -13.43
CA ARG A 185 4.68 22.03 -13.09
C ARG A 185 4.68 20.63 -12.46
N LEU A 186 3.56 19.91 -12.52
CA LEU A 186 3.43 18.57 -11.95
C LEU A 186 3.68 17.45 -12.97
N GLY A 187 3.84 17.75 -14.26
CA GLY A 187 4.09 16.72 -15.29
C GLY A 187 5.30 15.85 -14.98
N THR A 188 6.48 16.45 -14.80
CA THR A 188 7.71 15.71 -14.45
C THR A 188 7.60 15.00 -13.11
N MET A 189 6.89 15.59 -12.14
CA MET A 189 6.68 14.97 -10.84
C MET A 189 5.83 13.70 -10.97
N LEU A 190 4.76 13.73 -11.77
CA LEU A 190 3.97 12.55 -12.10
C LEU A 190 4.83 11.49 -12.80
N ASP A 191 5.60 11.91 -13.81
CA ASP A 191 6.49 11.02 -14.56
C ASP A 191 7.47 10.29 -13.61
N ASP A 192 8.06 11.04 -12.66
CA ASP A 192 8.97 10.49 -11.65
C ASP A 192 8.25 9.57 -10.65
N MET A 193 7.08 9.97 -10.14
CA MET A 193 6.29 9.22 -9.16
C MET A 193 5.93 7.81 -9.64
N VAL A 194 5.61 7.66 -10.94
CA VAL A 194 5.11 6.37 -11.46
C VAL A 194 6.22 5.50 -12.05
N ASN A 195 7.35 6.08 -12.48
CA ASN A 195 8.44 5.33 -13.11
C ASN A 195 9.64 5.08 -12.19
N ARG A 196 9.81 5.83 -11.10
CA ARG A 196 10.91 5.57 -10.16
C ARG A 196 10.55 4.41 -9.23
N LYS A 197 11.57 3.63 -8.90
CA LYS A 197 11.56 2.61 -7.87
C LYS A 197 11.80 3.29 -6.52
N GLN A 198 10.81 4.05 -6.06
CA GLN A 198 10.87 4.81 -4.81
C GLN A 198 9.50 4.95 -4.17
N ALA A 199 9.42 4.72 -2.86
CA ALA A 199 8.20 4.92 -2.08
C ALA A 199 7.70 6.39 -2.09
N PRO A 200 6.38 6.64 -2.08
CA PRO A 200 5.82 7.99 -1.95
C PRO A 200 6.11 8.61 -0.57
N ASP A 201 6.22 9.94 -0.52
CA ASP A 201 6.54 10.67 0.72
C ASP A 201 5.27 10.91 1.56
N MET A 202 4.88 9.87 2.29
CA MET A 202 3.68 9.95 3.13
C MET A 202 3.84 10.86 4.35
N GLU A 203 5.06 11.07 4.85
CA GLU A 203 5.29 12.03 5.94
C GLU A 203 4.97 13.46 5.49
N ARG A 204 5.52 13.88 4.34
CA ARG A 204 5.22 15.19 3.74
C ARG A 204 3.75 15.32 3.37
N THR A 205 3.17 14.27 2.80
CA THR A 205 1.76 14.25 2.38
C THR A 205 0.83 14.48 3.57
N MET A 206 1.05 13.77 4.68
CA MET A 206 0.24 13.92 5.88
C MET A 206 0.53 15.24 6.62
N ALA A 207 1.77 15.73 6.59
CA ALA A 207 2.13 17.01 7.17
C ALA A 207 1.39 18.19 6.53
N TYR A 208 1.11 18.17 5.22
CA TYR A 208 0.27 19.17 4.56
C TYR A 208 -1.13 19.27 5.19
N PHE A 209 -1.68 18.14 5.61
CA PHE A 209 -2.96 18.04 6.30
C PHE A 209 -2.86 18.31 7.81
N GLY A 210 -1.69 18.70 8.33
CA GLY A 210 -1.49 18.93 9.77
C GLY A 210 -1.52 17.64 10.59
N LEU A 211 -1.29 16.50 9.94
CA LEU A 211 -1.19 15.18 10.55
C LEU A 211 0.26 14.75 10.64
N LYS A 212 0.58 13.91 11.62
CA LYS A 212 1.93 13.34 11.79
C LYS A 212 1.86 11.82 11.72
N LEU A 213 2.85 11.20 11.10
CA LEU A 213 3.03 9.76 11.17
C LEU A 213 3.92 9.42 12.37
N GLU A 214 3.45 8.48 13.20
CA GLU A 214 4.11 8.01 14.40
C GLU A 214 4.13 6.48 14.43
N PRO A 215 5.07 5.85 15.16
CA PRO A 215 4.97 4.42 15.45
C PRO A 215 3.66 4.10 16.16
N GLU A 216 3.01 3.00 15.81
CA GLU A 216 1.75 2.59 16.44
C GLU A 216 1.90 2.33 17.94
N HIS A 217 2.99 1.67 18.31
CA HIS A 217 3.35 1.37 19.68
C HIS A 217 4.54 2.24 20.08
N ALA A 218 4.28 3.23 20.95
CA ALA A 218 5.34 3.98 21.59
C ALA A 218 6.16 3.04 22.48
N SER A 219 7.48 3.25 22.53
CA SER A 219 8.32 2.53 23.49
C SER A 219 7.91 2.94 24.91
N LYS A 220 7.41 2.01 25.71
CA LYS A 220 7.15 2.26 27.12
C LYS A 220 8.46 2.15 27.91
N GLU A 221 8.70 3.09 28.82
CA GLU A 221 9.82 3.00 29.76
C GLU A 221 9.71 1.71 30.59
N GLY A 222 10.83 0.98 30.73
CA GLY A 222 10.89 -0.29 31.46
C GLY A 222 10.33 -1.52 30.73
N GLU A 223 9.80 -1.39 29.51
CA GLU A 223 9.32 -2.55 28.75
C GLU A 223 10.49 -3.38 28.20
N VAL A 224 10.59 -4.64 28.64
CA VAL A 224 11.55 -5.60 28.08
C VAL A 224 11.05 -6.06 26.72
N LYS A 225 11.72 -5.58 25.67
CA LYS A 225 11.38 -5.86 24.27
C LYS A 225 11.98 -7.18 23.79
N SER A 226 11.38 -7.72 22.74
CA SER A 226 11.85 -8.96 22.09
C SER A 226 12.83 -8.67 20.96
N GLY A 227 13.81 -9.55 20.79
CA GLY A 227 14.65 -9.58 19.59
C GLY A 227 13.82 -9.84 18.34
N TRP A 228 14.23 -9.24 17.22
CA TRP A 228 13.45 -9.26 15.98
C TRP A 228 14.10 -10.16 14.93
N LEU A 229 13.34 -11.17 14.48
CA LEU A 229 13.77 -12.10 13.43
C LEU A 229 13.57 -11.54 12.01
N GLY A 230 12.68 -10.55 11.85
CA GLY A 230 12.28 -10.03 10.55
C GLY A 230 11.61 -11.05 9.64
N LEU A 231 10.88 -12.01 10.20
CA LEU A 231 10.18 -13.05 9.46
C LEU A 231 8.66 -12.87 9.58
N ASN A 232 7.94 -13.08 8.48
CA ASN A 232 6.49 -13.28 8.53
C ASN A 232 6.20 -14.75 8.85
N LEU A 233 5.82 -15.00 10.11
CA LEU A 233 5.62 -16.34 10.65
C LEU A 233 4.13 -16.65 10.80
N SER A 234 3.78 -17.93 10.69
CA SER A 234 2.42 -18.43 10.94
C SER A 234 2.47 -19.76 11.69
N ASN A 235 1.50 -19.99 12.56
CA ASN A 235 1.32 -21.30 13.17
C ASN A 235 0.60 -22.22 12.19
N LYS A 236 1.21 -23.34 11.81
CA LYS A 236 0.61 -24.39 10.98
C LYS A 236 0.79 -25.74 11.65
N ALA A 237 -0.30 -26.39 12.05
CA ALA A 237 -0.27 -27.72 12.69
C ALA A 237 0.76 -27.86 13.84
N GLY A 238 0.82 -26.88 14.74
CA GLY A 238 1.76 -26.89 15.89
C GLY A 238 3.22 -26.55 15.55
N LYS A 239 3.47 -26.01 14.35
CA LYS A 239 4.78 -25.56 13.87
C LYS A 239 4.75 -24.06 13.62
N VAL A 240 5.85 -23.36 13.95
CA VAL A 240 6.04 -21.96 13.57
C VAL A 240 6.75 -21.91 12.22
N VAL A 241 6.00 -21.65 11.16
CA VAL A 241 6.49 -21.72 9.78
C VAL A 241 6.65 -20.34 9.19
N MET A 242 7.80 -20.10 8.57
CA MET A 242 8.11 -18.89 7.85
C MET A 242 7.42 -18.86 6.49
N SER A 243 6.81 -17.72 6.16
CA SER A 243 6.18 -17.48 4.86
C SER A 243 7.00 -16.57 3.96
N THR A 244 7.55 -15.47 4.48
CA THR A 244 8.28 -14.44 3.73
C THR A 244 9.19 -13.66 4.67
N HIS A 245 10.17 -12.93 4.13
CA HIS A 245 10.99 -12.00 4.91
C HIS A 245 10.35 -10.61 5.00
N MET A 246 10.67 -9.90 6.08
CA MET A 246 10.48 -8.45 6.20
C MET A 246 11.74 -7.72 5.77
N THR A 247 11.60 -6.45 5.35
CA THR A 247 12.71 -5.58 4.98
C THR A 247 13.73 -5.47 6.12
N GLY A 248 15.00 -5.80 5.84
CA GLY A 248 16.08 -5.73 6.84
C GLY A 248 16.17 -6.94 7.77
N SER A 249 15.46 -8.04 7.47
CA SER A 249 15.53 -9.27 8.26
C SER A 249 16.97 -9.75 8.42
N PRO A 250 17.45 -9.99 9.66
CA PRO A 250 18.78 -10.54 9.89
C PRO A 250 18.90 -11.99 9.36
N LEU A 251 17.79 -12.69 9.18
CA LEU A 251 17.76 -14.09 8.75
C LEU A 251 17.61 -14.28 7.23
N ARG A 252 17.63 -13.20 6.45
CA ARG A 252 17.37 -13.25 5.01
C ARG A 252 18.31 -14.17 4.22
N ALA A 253 19.57 -14.26 4.64
CA ALA A 253 20.57 -15.10 3.99
C ALA A 253 20.64 -16.53 4.57
N VAL A 254 19.81 -16.84 5.57
CA VAL A 254 19.93 -18.05 6.38
C VAL A 254 18.70 -18.95 6.27
N MET A 255 17.50 -18.35 6.32
CA MET A 255 16.24 -19.07 6.29
C MET A 255 15.48 -18.82 4.98
N MET A 256 14.62 -19.77 4.61
CA MET A 256 13.80 -19.72 3.40
C MET A 256 12.32 -19.90 3.71
N PRO A 257 11.42 -19.35 2.88
CA PRO A 257 10.00 -19.65 2.97
C PRO A 257 9.72 -21.16 3.02
N GLY A 258 8.89 -21.57 3.96
CA GLY A 258 8.62 -22.98 4.25
C GLY A 258 9.40 -23.52 5.45
N ASP A 259 10.47 -22.85 5.87
CA ASP A 259 11.26 -23.27 7.04
C ASP A 259 10.44 -23.18 8.34
N GLU A 260 10.68 -24.13 9.24
CA GLU A 260 10.10 -24.15 10.58
C GLU A 260 11.12 -23.64 11.59
N VAL A 261 10.77 -22.63 12.37
CA VAL A 261 11.53 -22.24 13.57
C VAL A 261 11.27 -23.27 14.66
N VAL A 262 12.26 -24.12 14.93
CA VAL A 262 12.15 -25.23 15.87
C VAL A 262 12.46 -24.79 17.29
N ALA A 263 13.55 -24.05 17.50
CA ALA A 263 13.97 -23.62 18.83
C ALA A 263 14.79 -22.34 18.80
N ILE A 264 14.78 -21.62 19.92
CA ILE A 264 15.66 -20.48 20.21
C ILE A 264 16.46 -20.82 21.47
N ASN A 265 17.79 -20.82 21.40
CA ASN A 265 18.71 -21.24 22.47
C ASN A 265 18.31 -22.59 23.08
N GLY A 266 18.03 -23.59 22.23
CA GLY A 266 17.59 -24.93 22.65
C GLY A 266 16.15 -25.03 23.19
N VAL A 267 15.41 -23.92 23.34
CA VAL A 267 14.02 -23.93 23.80
C VAL A 267 13.07 -24.08 22.63
N ARG A 268 12.29 -25.17 22.60
CA ARG A 268 11.31 -25.48 21.55
C ARG A 268 10.26 -24.36 21.38
N THR A 269 9.99 -23.99 20.14
CA THR A 269 8.99 -22.97 19.76
C THR A 269 7.90 -23.55 18.85
N SER A 270 6.89 -24.22 19.43
CA SER A 270 5.75 -24.78 18.67
C SER A 270 4.62 -23.78 18.40
N THR A 271 4.66 -22.60 19.03
CA THR A 271 3.67 -21.54 18.85
C THR A 271 4.30 -20.16 18.77
N MET A 272 3.59 -19.19 18.17
CA MET A 272 3.98 -17.78 18.22
C MET A 272 4.17 -17.26 19.64
N LYS A 273 3.35 -17.70 20.61
CA LYS A 273 3.50 -17.31 22.02
C LYS A 273 4.81 -17.79 22.63
N THR A 274 5.14 -19.08 22.44
CA THR A 274 6.40 -19.65 22.93
C THR A 274 7.61 -19.01 22.26
N LEU A 275 7.52 -18.70 20.96
CA LEU A 275 8.57 -17.98 20.25
C LEU A 275 8.78 -16.58 20.83
N GLN A 276 7.71 -15.80 21.02
CA GLN A 276 7.81 -14.46 21.59
C GLN A 276 8.42 -14.47 23.00
N THR A 277 8.08 -15.46 23.83
CA THR A 277 8.73 -15.64 25.14
C THR A 277 10.23 -15.88 25.00
N ALA A 278 10.65 -16.75 24.07
CA ALA A 278 12.07 -17.09 23.89
C ALA A 278 12.91 -15.92 23.32
N LEU A 279 12.29 -15.01 22.57
CA LEU A 279 12.92 -13.81 22.01
C LEU A 279 12.96 -12.63 23.00
N LYS A 280 12.22 -12.69 24.11
CA LYS A 280 12.10 -11.59 25.06
C LYS A 280 13.46 -11.27 25.71
N GLY A 281 13.85 -10.00 25.69
CA GLY A 281 15.11 -9.53 26.26
C GLY A 281 16.35 -9.91 25.44
N LYS A 282 16.18 -10.37 24.19
CA LYS A 282 17.28 -10.82 23.32
C LYS A 282 17.80 -9.77 22.34
N ILE A 283 17.36 -8.51 22.45
CA ILE A 283 17.90 -7.42 21.63
C ILE A 283 19.39 -7.23 21.95
N GLY A 284 20.24 -7.19 20.92
CA GLY A 284 21.69 -7.07 21.02
C GLY A 284 22.39 -8.31 21.57
N GLN A 285 21.67 -9.43 21.75
CA GLN A 285 22.25 -10.70 22.16
C GLN A 285 22.39 -11.62 20.96
N GLU A 286 23.50 -12.35 20.92
CA GLU A 286 23.63 -13.51 20.05
C GLU A 286 22.69 -14.62 20.54
N VAL A 287 21.89 -15.16 19.63
CA VAL A 287 21.01 -16.29 19.89
C VAL A 287 21.27 -17.40 18.89
N GLU A 288 21.19 -18.63 19.37
CA GLU A 288 21.17 -19.82 18.53
C GLU A 288 19.74 -20.09 18.07
N ILE A 289 19.53 -20.26 16.76
CA ILE A 289 18.24 -20.57 16.16
C ILE A 289 18.35 -21.94 15.51
N THR A 290 17.58 -22.90 16.01
CA THR A 290 17.38 -24.18 15.35
C THR A 290 16.16 -24.09 14.45
N PHE A 291 16.31 -24.49 13.20
CA PHE A 291 15.22 -24.50 12.22
C PHE A 291 15.30 -25.75 11.34
N THR A 292 14.22 -26.10 10.67
CA THR A 292 14.25 -27.15 9.63
C THR A 292 14.07 -26.54 8.25
N HIS A 293 14.93 -26.94 7.32
CA HIS A 293 14.85 -26.62 5.91
C HIS A 293 14.72 -27.93 5.12
N GLU A 294 13.60 -28.11 4.42
CA GLU A 294 13.29 -29.34 3.66
C GLU A 294 13.48 -30.64 4.48
N GLY A 295 13.10 -30.60 5.76
CA GLY A 295 13.21 -31.73 6.68
C GLY A 295 14.58 -31.92 7.34
N MET A 296 15.62 -31.16 6.95
CA MET A 296 16.92 -31.18 7.61
C MET A 296 16.96 -30.16 8.74
N LEU A 297 17.38 -30.60 9.93
CA LEU A 297 17.67 -29.69 11.06
C LEU A 297 18.94 -28.90 10.76
N ARG A 298 18.86 -27.59 10.98
CA ARG A 298 19.95 -26.62 10.85
C ARG A 298 19.98 -25.71 12.06
N THR A 299 21.15 -25.14 12.29
CA THR A 299 21.37 -24.18 13.37
C THR A 299 22.14 -22.98 12.83
N CYS A 300 21.80 -21.78 13.28
CA CYS A 300 22.61 -20.58 13.08
C CYS A 300 22.69 -19.75 14.37
N SER A 301 23.79 -19.02 14.52
CA SER A 301 23.94 -18.00 15.57
C SER A 301 23.83 -16.62 14.95
N ILE A 302 23.02 -15.75 15.55
CA ILE A 302 22.83 -14.38 15.05
C ILE A 302 22.53 -13.40 16.19
N GLU A 303 23.08 -12.20 16.10
CA GLU A 303 22.70 -11.10 16.98
C GLU A 303 21.32 -10.56 16.59
N LEU A 304 20.37 -10.52 17.53
CA LEU A 304 19.03 -10.03 17.24
C LEU A 304 18.91 -8.52 17.43
N PRO A 305 18.53 -7.76 16.39
CA PRO A 305 18.26 -6.32 16.52
C PRO A 305 16.88 -6.05 17.16
N GLU A 306 16.64 -4.78 17.49
CA GLU A 306 15.28 -4.29 17.75
C GLU A 306 14.47 -4.25 16.44
N ALA A 307 13.16 -4.51 16.50
CA ALA A 307 12.29 -4.35 15.34
C ALA A 307 12.27 -2.89 14.84
N PRO A 308 12.25 -2.66 13.51
CA PRO A 308 12.13 -1.31 12.96
C PRO A 308 10.86 -0.59 13.44
N LYS A 309 11.00 0.68 13.87
CA LYS A 309 9.89 1.52 14.33
C LYS A 309 9.29 2.32 13.17
N HIS A 310 8.60 1.62 12.29
CA HIS A 310 7.92 2.27 11.16
C HIS A 310 6.85 3.25 11.65
N LYS A 311 6.83 4.46 11.07
CA LYS A 311 5.81 5.47 11.33
C LYS A 311 4.57 5.16 10.48
N VAL A 312 3.57 4.54 11.10
CA VAL A 312 2.40 3.98 10.40
C VAL A 312 1.08 4.54 10.90
N LYS A 313 1.06 5.13 12.10
CA LYS A 313 -0.16 5.65 12.75
C LYS A 313 -0.25 7.15 12.57
N LEU A 314 -1.42 7.64 12.18
CA LEU A 314 -1.69 9.08 12.11
C LEU A 314 -2.02 9.67 13.48
N ALA A 315 -1.29 10.72 13.85
CA ALA A 315 -1.51 11.53 15.04
C ALA A 315 -1.96 12.96 14.68
N GLY A 316 -2.69 13.59 15.62
CA GLY A 316 -3.27 14.93 15.45
C GLY A 316 -4.66 14.94 14.81
N LYS A 317 -5.37 16.08 14.97
CA LYS A 317 -6.74 16.30 14.47
C LYS A 317 -6.82 16.80 13.02
N GLY A 318 -5.66 17.01 12.39
CA GLY A 318 -5.55 17.67 11.10
C GLY A 318 -5.86 19.17 11.15
N ASN A 319 -5.52 19.87 10.07
CA ASN A 319 -5.77 21.30 9.90
C ASN A 319 -7.06 21.56 9.09
N LYS A 320 -7.33 22.83 8.77
CA LYS A 320 -8.51 23.22 7.97
C LYS A 320 -8.56 22.53 6.60
N ASN A 321 -7.41 22.26 5.98
CA ASN A 321 -7.36 21.55 4.70
C ASN A 321 -7.84 20.11 4.86
N TRP A 322 -7.45 19.43 5.94
CA TRP A 322 -7.91 18.07 6.24
C TRP A 322 -9.42 18.05 6.51
N GLN A 323 -9.89 18.92 7.41
CA GLN A 323 -11.30 19.03 7.75
C GLN A 323 -12.16 19.32 6.50
N SER A 324 -11.72 20.23 5.64
CA SER A 324 -12.39 20.51 4.37
C SER A 324 -12.32 19.35 3.39
N TYR A 325 -11.26 18.52 3.45
CA TYR A 325 -11.09 17.39 2.54
C TYR A 325 -12.02 16.23 2.89
N ILE A 326 -12.16 15.90 4.17
CA ILE A 326 -12.99 14.78 4.64
C ILE A 326 -14.45 15.17 4.89
N ALA A 327 -14.80 16.46 4.83
CA ALA A 327 -16.15 16.94 5.06
C ALA A 327 -17.17 16.18 4.21
N SER A 328 -18.25 15.74 4.88
CA SER A 328 -19.38 15.08 4.21
C SER A 328 -19.96 15.98 3.12
N ARG A 329 -20.44 15.35 2.05
CA ARG A 329 -21.14 16.01 0.96
C ARG A 329 -22.64 15.69 0.94
N GLN A 330 -23.16 15.02 1.97
CA GLN A 330 -24.58 14.69 2.06
C GLN A 330 -25.48 15.92 2.29
N ASP A 331 -24.95 16.95 2.97
CA ASP A 331 -25.72 18.14 3.37
C ASP A 331 -25.52 19.36 2.44
N LYS A 332 -24.97 19.16 1.24
CA LYS A 332 -24.74 20.20 0.23
C LYS A 332 -25.57 19.96 -1.02
#